data_AF-A0A261FUA7-F1
#
_entry.id   AF-A0A261FUA7-F1
#
_cell.length_a   1.000
_cell.length_b   1.000
_cell.length_c   1.000
_cell.angle_alpha   90.00
_cell.angle_beta   90.00
_cell.angle_gamma   90.00
#
_symmetry.space_group_name_H-M   'P 1'
#
loop_
_entity.id
_entity.type
_entity.pdbx_description
1 polymer ?
#
loop_
_entity_poly.entity_id
_entity_poly.type
_entity_poly.pdbx_seq_one_letter_code
_entity_poly.pdbx_strand_id
1 'polypeptide(L)'
;MTTSLLIRKLPEDVKETLAKAAKANGRSTEAQARSVLEEFAASWVAHKASDWEFFEHIRTELLDGGIDEDEFQPMPRDKNEQPRPVDFE
;
A
#
# COMPACT_ATOMS: atom_id res chain seq x y z
N MET A 1 15.50 -16.94 -13.61
CA MET A 1 14.31 -17.20 -14.45
C MET A 1 13.89 -15.88 -15.07
N THR A 2 13.77 -15.79 -16.39
CA THR A 2 13.25 -14.60 -17.08
C THR A 2 11.74 -14.72 -17.20
N THR A 3 11.02 -13.88 -16.47
CA THR A 3 9.55 -13.81 -16.52
C THR A 3 9.15 -12.93 -17.70
N SER A 4 8.27 -13.42 -18.59
CA SER A 4 7.76 -12.66 -19.73
C SER A 4 6.24 -12.53 -19.66
N LEU A 5 5.72 -11.37 -20.08
CA LEU A 5 4.29 -11.06 -20.08
C LEU A 5 3.92 -10.45 -21.43
N LEU A 6 2.87 -10.99 -22.08
CA LEU A 6 2.39 -10.52 -23.38
C LEU A 6 1.09 -9.74 -23.21
N ILE A 7 1.12 -8.45 -23.53
CA ILE A 7 -0.07 -7.59 -23.56
C ILE A 7 -0.58 -7.52 -24.99
N ARG A 8 -1.77 -8.08 -25.25
CA ARG A 8 -2.41 -8.06 -26.57
C ARG A 8 -3.43 -6.94 -26.65
N LYS A 9 -3.70 -6.48 -27.89
CA LYS A 9 -4.70 -5.44 -28.18
C LYS A 9 -4.50 -4.16 -27.35
N LEU A 10 -3.23 -3.79 -27.12
CA LEU A 10 -2.93 -2.51 -26.49
C LEU A 10 -3.41 -1.38 -27.43
N PRO A 11 -4.21 -0.43 -26.93
CA PRO A 11 -4.66 0.72 -27.72
C PRO A 11 -3.48 1.47 -28.37
N GLU A 12 -3.68 1.98 -29.59
CA GLU A 12 -2.60 2.61 -30.36
C GLU A 12 -2.10 3.91 -29.73
N ASP A 13 -3.00 4.70 -29.15
CA ASP A 13 -2.67 5.90 -28.36
C ASP A 13 -1.73 5.60 -27.19
N VAL A 14 -1.95 4.47 -26.51
CA VAL A 14 -1.10 4.01 -25.41
C VAL A 14 0.27 3.54 -25.93
N LYS A 15 0.31 2.84 -27.08
CA LYS A 15 1.57 2.43 -27.72
C LYS A 15 2.41 3.63 -28.13
N GLU A 16 1.80 4.62 -28.75
CA GLU A 16 2.47 5.86 -29.16
C GLU A 16 3.04 6.61 -27.96
N THR A 17 2.22 6.76 -26.90
CA THR A 17 2.64 7.39 -25.66
C THR A 17 3.83 6.68 -25.03
N LEU A 18 3.80 5.34 -24.96
CA LEU A 18 4.88 4.52 -24.42
C LEU A 18 6.15 4.63 -25.27
N ALA A 19 6.04 4.60 -26.60
CA ALA A 19 7.17 4.74 -27.51
C ALA A 19 7.82 6.13 -27.43
N LYS A 20 7.00 7.19 -27.31
CA LYS A 20 7.48 8.56 -27.11
C LYS A 20 8.23 8.69 -25.79
N ALA A 21 7.69 8.15 -24.70
CA ALA A 21 8.35 8.14 -23.39
C ALA A 21 9.66 7.35 -23.42
N ALA A 22 9.68 6.18 -24.07
CA ALA A 22 10.88 5.38 -24.22
C ALA A 22 11.99 6.14 -24.96
N LYS A 23 11.64 6.82 -26.06
CA LYS A 23 12.58 7.67 -26.83
C LYS A 23 13.11 8.84 -26.01
N ALA A 24 12.24 9.52 -25.26
CA ALA A 24 12.63 10.64 -24.39
C ALA A 24 13.62 10.20 -23.29
N ASN A 25 13.46 8.98 -22.77
CA ASN A 25 14.31 8.42 -21.73
C ASN A 25 15.53 7.65 -22.27
N GLY A 26 15.72 7.60 -23.60
CA GLY A 26 16.83 6.86 -24.22
C GLY A 26 16.79 5.35 -24.00
N ARG A 27 15.58 4.76 -23.86
CA ARG A 27 15.37 3.34 -23.54
C ARG A 27 14.56 2.63 -24.64
N SER A 28 14.58 1.30 -24.63
CA SER A 28 13.66 0.52 -25.46
C SER A 28 12.24 0.60 -24.92
N THR A 29 11.25 0.37 -25.80
CA THR A 29 9.83 0.34 -25.42
C THR A 29 9.52 -0.71 -24.37
N GLU A 30 10.17 -1.89 -24.44
CA GLU A 30 10.05 -2.93 -23.42
C GLU A 30 10.61 -2.49 -22.06
N ALA A 31 11.80 -1.86 -22.06
CA ALA A 31 12.40 -1.36 -20.83
C ALA A 31 11.55 -0.25 -20.20
N GLN A 32 10.93 0.61 -21.02
CA GLN A 32 9.99 1.61 -20.54
C GLN A 32 8.72 0.96 -19.95
N ALA A 33 8.14 -0.04 -20.62
CA ALA A 33 6.99 -0.78 -20.10
C ALA A 33 7.29 -1.46 -18.77
N ARG A 34 8.48 -2.10 -18.65
CA ARG A 34 8.95 -2.71 -17.41
C ARG A 34 9.03 -1.68 -16.29
N SER A 35 9.68 -0.54 -16.54
CA SER A 35 9.82 0.53 -15.55
C SER A 35 8.46 1.05 -15.04
N VAL A 36 7.49 1.25 -15.92
CA VAL A 36 6.14 1.73 -15.55
C VAL A 36 5.40 0.69 -14.69
N LEU A 37 5.49 -0.59 -15.06
CA LEU A 37 4.88 -1.67 -14.28
C LEU A 37 5.52 -1.84 -12.91
N GLU A 38 6.85 -1.73 -12.82
CA GLU A 38 7.59 -1.81 -11.57
C GLU A 38 7.24 -0.64 -10.63
N GLU A 39 7.15 0.58 -11.16
CA GLU A 39 6.76 1.76 -10.39
C GLU A 39 5.32 1.63 -9.84
N PHE A 40 4.38 1.21 -10.69
CA PHE A 40 3.01 0.96 -10.25
C PHE A 40 2.93 -0.15 -9.19
N ALA A 41 3.64 -1.27 -9.39
CA ALA A 41 3.67 -2.36 -8.43
C ALA A 41 4.30 -1.95 -7.09
N ALA A 42 5.39 -1.17 -7.13
CA ALA A 42 6.02 -0.64 -5.91
C ALA A 42 5.07 0.29 -5.15
N SER A 43 4.36 1.18 -5.85
CA SER A 43 3.34 2.05 -5.25
C SER A 43 2.19 1.26 -4.66
N TRP A 44 1.68 0.26 -5.39
CA TRP A 44 0.62 -0.62 -4.95
C TRP A 44 1.02 -1.42 -3.71
N VAL A 45 2.23 -2.00 -3.69
CA VAL A 45 2.77 -2.69 -2.51
C VAL A 45 2.92 -1.73 -1.34
N ALA A 46 3.43 -0.51 -1.55
CA ALA A 46 3.54 0.47 -0.45
C ALA A 46 2.17 0.82 0.15
N HIS A 47 1.12 0.96 -0.68
CA HIS A 47 -0.25 1.20 -0.23
C HIS A 47 -0.94 -0.04 0.34
N LYS A 48 -0.56 -1.24 -0.09
CA LYS A 48 -1.14 -2.50 0.41
C LYS A 48 -0.45 -3.01 1.66
N ALA A 49 0.85 -2.78 1.79
CA ALA A 49 1.64 -3.13 2.97
C ALA A 49 1.18 -2.34 4.20
N SER A 50 0.70 -1.10 4.02
CA SER A 50 0.08 -0.34 5.12
C SER A 50 -1.21 -0.97 5.64
N ASP A 51 -1.94 -1.73 4.81
CA ASP A 51 -3.21 -2.34 5.22
C ASP A 51 -3.04 -3.80 5.66
N TRP A 52 -2.33 -4.62 4.89
CA TRP A 52 -2.31 -6.07 5.10
C TRP A 52 -1.56 -6.48 6.37
N GLU A 53 -0.39 -5.89 6.65
CA GLU A 53 0.38 -6.25 7.84
C GLU A 53 -0.26 -5.72 9.11
N PHE A 54 -0.93 -4.56 9.07
CA PHE A 54 -1.65 -4.01 10.23
C PHE A 54 -2.81 -4.92 10.67
N PHE A 55 -3.65 -5.38 9.74
CA PHE A 55 -4.78 -6.24 10.09
C PHE A 55 -4.36 -7.67 10.44
N GLU A 56 -3.33 -8.22 9.78
CA GLU A 56 -2.75 -9.51 10.18
C GLU A 56 -2.08 -9.43 11.55
N HIS A 57 -1.44 -8.31 11.90
CA HIS A 57 -0.85 -8.11 13.22
C HIS A 57 -1.91 -8.00 14.32
N ILE A 58 -2.93 -7.17 14.12
CA ILE A 58 -4.12 -7.11 15.01
C ILE A 58 -4.73 -8.50 15.19
N ARG A 59 -4.89 -9.24 14.10
CA ARG A 59 -5.46 -10.59 14.14
C ARG A 59 -4.56 -11.57 14.88
N THR A 60 -3.26 -11.56 14.62
CA THR A 60 -2.30 -12.45 15.29
C THR A 60 -2.20 -12.15 16.78
N GLU A 61 -2.11 -10.87 17.16
CA GLU A 61 -1.98 -10.45 18.55
C GLU A 61 -3.27 -10.60 19.36
N LEU A 62 -4.43 -10.26 18.79
CA LEU A 62 -5.68 -10.26 19.54
C LEU A 62 -6.48 -11.57 19.39
N LEU A 63 -6.45 -12.23 18.23
CA LEU A 63 -7.31 -13.39 17.98
C LEU A 63 -6.59 -14.72 18.20
N ASP A 64 -5.32 -14.84 17.83
CA ASP A 64 -4.56 -16.09 17.99
C ASP A 64 -3.76 -16.15 19.30
N GLY A 65 -3.31 -15.00 19.83
CA GLY A 65 -2.63 -14.90 21.14
C GLY A 65 -3.56 -14.96 22.35
N GLY A 66 -4.85 -14.66 22.15
CA GLY A 66 -5.85 -14.51 23.21
C GLY A 66 -5.75 -13.15 23.91
N ILE A 67 -6.89 -12.47 24.08
CA ILE A 67 -6.97 -11.22 24.84
C ILE A 67 -7.19 -11.58 26.31
N ASP A 68 -6.25 -11.26 27.19
CA ASP A 68 -6.51 -11.26 28.63
C ASP A 68 -7.34 -10.01 28.96
N GLU A 69 -8.58 -10.22 29.42
CA GLU A 69 -9.51 -9.13 29.77
C GLU A 69 -8.95 -8.22 30.88
N ASP A 70 -8.00 -8.71 31.67
CA ASP A 70 -7.35 -7.93 32.74
C ASP A 70 -6.17 -7.08 32.23
N GLU A 71 -5.53 -7.43 31.10
CA GLU A 71 -4.42 -6.65 30.51
C GLU A 71 -4.91 -5.49 29.65
N PHE A 72 -6.10 -5.61 29.04
CA PHE A 72 -6.67 -4.62 28.12
C PHE A 72 -7.80 -3.78 28.73
N GLN A 73 -7.87 -3.69 30.07
CA GLN A 73 -8.81 -2.76 30.69
C GLN A 73 -8.37 -1.32 30.42
N PRO A 74 -9.30 -0.43 30.00
CA PRO A 74 -8.98 0.98 29.93
C PRO A 74 -8.48 1.44 31.29
N MET A 75 -7.32 2.10 31.30
CA MET A 75 -6.75 2.68 32.51
C MET A 75 -7.84 3.46 33.27
N PRO A 76 -7.98 3.26 34.59
CA PRO A 76 -8.95 4.02 35.37
C PRO A 76 -8.72 5.51 35.13
N ARG A 77 -9.76 6.24 34.71
CA ARG A 77 -9.66 7.69 34.56
C ARG A 77 -9.22 8.27 35.90
N ASP A 78 -8.18 9.09 35.89
CA ASP A 78 -7.83 9.87 37.08
C ASP A 78 -9.02 10.80 37.37
N LYS A 79 -9.56 10.70 38.58
CA LYS A 79 -10.71 11.49 39.03
C LYS A 79 -10.40 12.99 39.10
N ASN A 80 -9.11 13.35 39.12
CA ASN A 80 -8.63 14.73 39.11
C ASN A 80 -8.32 15.23 37.70
N GLU A 81 -8.30 14.35 36.69
CA GLU A 81 -8.02 14.70 35.31
C GLU A 81 -9.29 15.24 34.66
N GLN A 82 -9.26 16.53 34.28
CA GLN A 82 -10.38 17.14 33.58
C GLN A 82 -10.52 16.50 32.20
N PRO A 83 -11.76 16.29 31.69
CA PRO A 83 -11.97 15.79 30.35
C PRO A 83 -11.16 16.62 29.34
N ARG A 84 -10.57 15.95 28.35
CA ARG A 84 -9.91 16.68 27.25
C ARG A 84 -10.90 17.69 26.65
N PRO A 85 -10.51 18.96 26.47
CA PRO A 85 -11.40 19.95 25.91
C PRO A 85 -11.82 19.50 24.51
N VAL A 86 -13.13 19.49 24.28
CA VAL A 86 -13.70 19.22 22.96
C VAL A 86 -13.94 20.57 22.33
N ASP A 87 -13.21 20.85 21.25
CA ASP A 87 -13.48 22.02 20.42
C ASP A 87 -14.62 21.68 19.45
N PHE A 88 -15.58 22.58 19.34
CA PHE A 88 -16.77 22.43 18.48
C PHE A 88 -16.77 23.46 17.34
N GLU A 89 -15.67 24.18 17.12
CA GLU A 89 -15.47 25.08 15.96
C GLU A 89 -15.27 24.32 14.64
#